data_AF-A0A150AT24-F1
#
_entry.id   AF-A0A150AT24-F1
#
_cell.length_a   1.000
_cell.length_b   1.000
_cell.length_c   1.000
_cell.angle_alpha   90.00
_cell.angle_beta   90.00
_cell.angle_gamma   90.00
#
_symmetry.space_group_name_H-M   'P 1'
#
loop_
_entity.id
_entity.type
_entity.pdbx_description
1 polymer ?
#
loop_
_entity_poly.entity_id
_entity_poly.type
_entity_poly.pdbx_seq_one_letter_code
_entity_poly.pdbx_strand_id
1 'polypeptide(L)'
;MKSINQSLLAYFLIIASLFSCGLRTSDKIDANSVNKQIKERKIKQIHENDIAEKGYSIGRSIVKTTTIDQPCGDLALSIFADSLKPYIKKAWVECSTPTDEIEKSVWEAYQYNIDNKLPLNDNIQGIITSSNKKSYLYSSPLSKDDSLKVIQIELNHKALVLALY
;
A
#
# COMPACT_ATOMS: atom_id res chain seq x y z
N MET A 1 -4.72 -41.55 -71.45
CA MET A 1 -5.02 -41.09 -70.07
C MET A 1 -4.58 -42.19 -69.10
N LYS A 2 -3.47 -42.01 -68.38
CA LYS A 2 -3.05 -42.91 -67.29
C LYS A 2 -3.54 -42.27 -65.99
N SER A 3 -4.40 -42.98 -65.26
CA SER A 3 -4.98 -42.57 -63.99
C SER A 3 -3.90 -42.40 -62.95
N ILE A 4 -3.71 -41.16 -62.48
CA ILE A 4 -2.89 -40.88 -61.31
C ILE A 4 -3.57 -41.55 -60.12
N ASN A 5 -2.86 -42.47 -59.46
CA ASN A 5 -3.33 -43.22 -58.30
C ASN A 5 -3.76 -42.25 -57.19
N GLN A 6 -5.07 -42.06 -57.02
CA GLN A 6 -5.65 -41.13 -56.04
C GLN A 6 -5.25 -41.46 -54.59
N SER A 7 -4.88 -42.71 -54.30
CA SER A 7 -4.37 -43.14 -52.98
C SER A 7 -3.01 -42.54 -52.62
N LEU A 8 -2.17 -42.21 -53.61
CA LEU A 8 -0.83 -41.63 -53.39
C LEU A 8 -0.91 -40.14 -53.07
N LEU A 9 -1.90 -39.46 -53.65
CA LEU A 9 -2.21 -38.05 -53.39
C LEU A 9 -2.80 -37.84 -51.99
N ALA A 10 -3.64 -38.78 -51.53
CA ALA A 10 -4.19 -38.78 -50.17
C ALA A 10 -3.10 -38.99 -49.10
N TYR A 11 -2.12 -39.85 -49.36
CA TYR A 11 -1.03 -40.11 -48.41
C TYR A 11 -0.10 -38.90 -48.24
N PHE A 12 0.17 -38.17 -49.34
CA PHE A 12 0.97 -36.94 -49.30
C PHE A 12 0.26 -35.80 -48.55
N LEU A 13 -1.07 -35.73 -48.66
CA LEU A 13 -1.90 -34.75 -47.94
C LEU A 13 -1.93 -34.99 -46.42
N ILE A 14 -1.88 -36.26 -46.00
CA ILE A 14 -1.84 -36.63 -44.56
C ILE A 14 -0.46 -36.38 -43.96
N ILE A 15 0.63 -36.56 -44.70
CA ILE A 15 1.97 -36.25 -44.20
C ILE A 15 2.18 -34.73 -44.11
N ALA A 16 1.64 -33.95 -45.06
CA ALA A 16 1.72 -32.50 -45.04
C ALA A 16 0.93 -31.86 -43.86
N SER A 17 -0.13 -32.50 -43.37
CA SER A 17 -0.89 -32.00 -42.22
C SER A 17 -0.19 -32.23 -40.87
N LEU A 18 0.76 -33.16 -40.78
CA LEU A 18 1.53 -33.43 -39.55
C LEU A 18 2.63 -32.38 -39.26
N PHE A 19 3.05 -31.59 -40.24
CA PHE A 19 4.02 -30.50 -40.06
C PHE A 19 3.37 -29.10 -39.91
N SER A 20 2.04 -29.01 -39.99
CA SER A 20 1.28 -27.75 -39.84
C SER A 20 1.01 -27.36 -38.37
N CYS A 21 1.21 -28.30 -37.42
CA CYS A 21 1.44 -27.90 -36.03
C CYS A 21 2.86 -27.33 -35.95
N GLY A 22 2.97 -26.05 -36.34
CA GLY A 22 4.13 -25.25 -36.05
C GLY A 22 4.50 -25.47 -34.60
N LEU A 23 5.64 -26.12 -34.39
CA LEU A 23 6.41 -26.00 -33.17
C LEU A 23 6.58 -24.49 -32.95
N ARG A 24 5.63 -23.91 -32.23
CA ARG A 24 5.87 -22.80 -31.30
C ARG A 24 6.86 -23.37 -30.29
N THR A 25 8.10 -23.50 -30.75
CA THR A 25 9.26 -23.52 -29.88
C THR A 25 9.02 -22.37 -28.95
N SER A 26 8.77 -22.71 -27.67
CA SER A 26 8.51 -21.78 -26.59
C SER A 26 9.25 -20.50 -26.90
N ASP A 27 8.54 -19.36 -27.00
CA ASP A 27 9.18 -18.05 -27.03
C ASP A 27 10.24 -18.13 -25.95
N LYS A 28 11.51 -18.34 -26.36
CA LYS A 28 12.60 -18.53 -25.43
C LYS A 28 12.67 -17.16 -24.83
N ILE A 29 12.09 -17.02 -23.63
CA ILE A 29 12.13 -15.79 -22.86
C ILE A 29 13.59 -15.41 -22.90
N ASP A 30 13.91 -14.38 -23.68
CA ASP A 30 15.27 -13.99 -23.91
C ASP A 30 15.72 -13.42 -22.57
N ALA A 31 16.33 -14.30 -21.77
CA ALA A 31 16.74 -14.01 -20.42
C ALA A 31 17.68 -12.81 -20.40
N ASN A 32 18.39 -12.52 -21.50
CA ASN A 32 19.20 -11.32 -21.61
C ASN A 32 18.34 -10.08 -21.80
N SER A 33 17.29 -10.11 -22.64
CA SER A 33 16.34 -8.99 -22.77
C SER A 33 15.56 -8.74 -21.48
N VAL A 34 15.17 -9.80 -20.76
CA VAL A 34 14.45 -9.72 -19.48
C VAL A 34 15.39 -9.25 -18.37
N ASN A 35 16.60 -9.79 -18.26
CA ASN A 35 17.60 -9.33 -17.30
C ASN A 35 18.07 -7.91 -17.60
N LYS A 36 18.13 -7.50 -18.87
CA LYS A 36 18.41 -6.12 -19.27
C LYS A 36 17.28 -5.21 -18.84
N GLN A 37 16.02 -5.59 -19.07
CA GLN A 37 14.86 -4.85 -18.53
C GLN A 37 14.85 -4.81 -16.99
N ILE A 38 15.27 -5.86 -16.29
CA ILE A 38 15.38 -5.89 -14.81
C ILE A 38 16.56 -5.05 -14.30
N LYS A 39 17.67 -4.97 -15.04
CA LYS A 39 18.81 -4.12 -14.69
C LYS A 39 18.58 -2.65 -15.04
N GLU A 40 17.89 -2.37 -16.15
CA GLU A 40 17.49 -1.04 -16.61
C GLU A 40 16.34 -0.48 -15.76
N ARG A 41 15.33 -1.29 -15.47
CA ARG A 41 14.35 -1.03 -14.41
C ARG A 41 15.00 -1.45 -13.10
N LYS A 42 15.96 -0.69 -12.56
CA LYS A 42 16.43 -0.89 -11.18
C LYS A 42 15.19 -0.97 -10.27
N ILE A 43 14.73 -2.18 -9.96
CA ILE A 43 13.63 -2.40 -9.03
C ILE A 43 14.23 -1.94 -7.71
N LYS A 44 13.98 -0.67 -7.35
CA LYS A 44 14.41 -0.12 -6.07
C LYS A 44 13.76 -1.01 -5.02
N GLN A 45 14.59 -1.75 -4.29
CA GLN A 45 14.13 -2.43 -3.11
C GLN A 45 13.74 -1.34 -2.11
N ILE A 46 12.46 -1.28 -1.76
CA ILE A 46 11.95 -0.34 -0.77
C ILE A 46 11.94 -1.07 0.57
N HIS A 47 12.59 -0.48 1.58
CA HIS A 47 12.57 -1.04 2.92
C HIS A 47 11.34 -0.55 3.68
N GLU A 48 10.83 -1.38 4.57
CA GLU A 48 9.67 -1.08 5.41
C GLU A 48 9.86 0.15 6.30
N ASN A 49 11.11 0.38 6.72
CA ASN A 49 11.48 1.57 7.49
C ASN A 49 11.32 2.85 6.66
N ASP A 50 11.67 2.82 5.37
CA ASP A 50 11.53 3.96 4.46
C ASP A 50 10.04 4.30 4.26
N ILE A 51 9.19 3.28 4.16
CA ILE A 51 7.73 3.45 4.05
C ILE A 51 7.17 4.04 5.34
N ALA A 52 7.62 3.55 6.50
CA ALA A 52 7.21 4.07 7.80
C ALA A 52 7.64 5.53 7.99
N GLU A 53 8.88 5.88 7.64
CA GLU A 53 9.40 7.25 7.71
C GLU A 53 8.63 8.19 6.77
N LYS A 54 8.35 7.73 5.55
CA LYS A 54 7.49 8.46 4.61
C LYS A 54 6.08 8.66 5.17
N GLY A 55 5.51 7.62 5.77
CA GLY A 55 4.22 7.65 6.45
C GLY A 55 4.20 8.67 7.60
N TYR A 56 5.23 8.67 8.45
CA TYR A 56 5.40 9.63 9.53
C TYR A 56 5.46 11.08 9.02
N SER A 57 6.27 11.34 7.98
CA SER A 57 6.38 12.68 7.40
C SER A 57 5.06 13.18 6.79
N ILE A 58 4.33 12.29 6.12
CA ILE A 58 3.00 12.61 5.55
C ILE A 58 1.99 12.84 6.67
N GLY A 59 1.97 11.98 7.69
CA GLY A 59 1.11 12.10 8.87
C GLY A 59 1.25 13.45 9.56
N ARG A 60 2.49 13.90 9.82
CA ARG A 60 2.76 15.25 10.35
C ARG A 60 2.23 16.35 9.44
N SER A 61 2.33 16.17 8.13
CA SER A 61 1.85 17.17 7.16
C SER A 61 0.33 17.27 7.16
N ILE A 62 -0.36 16.15 7.40
CA ILE A 62 -1.82 16.10 7.53
C ILE A 62 -2.27 16.73 8.86
N VAL A 63 -1.62 16.40 9.98
CA VAL A 63 -2.05 16.91 11.30
C VAL A 63 -1.78 18.39 11.50
N LYS A 64 -0.82 18.98 10.77
CA LYS A 64 -0.60 20.44 10.80
C LYS A 64 -1.84 21.28 10.46
N THR A 65 -2.83 20.72 9.76
CA THR A 65 -4.08 21.41 9.44
C THR A 65 -5.17 21.25 10.49
N THR A 66 -4.92 20.48 11.55
CA THR A 66 -5.92 20.15 12.58
C THR A 66 -5.65 20.93 13.87
N THR A 67 -6.70 21.35 14.56
CA THR A 67 -6.62 22.10 15.83
C THR A 67 -7.14 21.27 17.01
N ILE A 68 -6.83 21.71 18.23
CA ILE A 68 -7.29 21.04 19.47
C ILE A 68 -8.82 21.09 19.66
N ASP A 69 -9.46 22.08 19.03
CA ASP A 69 -10.90 22.27 19.07
C ASP A 69 -11.64 21.33 18.12
N GLN A 70 -10.92 20.48 17.37
CA GLN A 70 -11.53 19.49 16.50
C GLN A 70 -12.49 18.58 17.31
N PRO A 71 -13.75 18.43 16.87
CA PRO A 71 -14.68 17.50 17.48
C PRO A 71 -14.22 16.05 17.27
N CYS A 72 -14.63 15.19 18.19
CA CYS A 72 -14.39 13.76 18.15
C CYS A 72 -15.13 13.10 16.98
N GLY A 73 -14.60 12.01 16.47
CA GLY A 73 -15.18 11.22 15.38
C GLY A 73 -14.47 11.37 14.04
N ASP A 74 -15.13 10.88 12.99
CA ASP A 74 -14.53 10.79 11.66
C ASP A 74 -14.31 12.17 11.02
N LEU A 75 -13.15 12.33 10.38
CA LEU A 75 -12.76 13.51 9.63
C LEU A 75 -13.05 13.31 8.14
N ALA A 76 -13.86 14.19 7.57
CA ALA A 76 -14.17 14.15 6.15
C ALA A 76 -12.92 14.44 5.31
N LEU A 77 -12.67 13.63 4.27
CA LEU A 77 -11.49 13.81 3.41
C LEU A 77 -11.40 15.17 2.73
N SER A 78 -12.53 15.87 2.56
CA SER A 78 -12.61 17.20 1.96
C SER A 78 -11.84 18.27 2.72
N ILE A 79 -11.56 18.08 4.02
CA ILE A 79 -10.82 19.05 4.84
C ILE A 79 -9.32 19.06 4.50
N PHE A 80 -8.81 17.98 3.91
CA PHE A 80 -7.40 17.84 3.60
C PHE A 80 -7.08 18.36 2.20
N ALA A 81 -5.86 18.84 2.01
CA ALA A 81 -5.37 19.25 0.69
C ALA A 81 -5.44 18.09 -0.32
N ASP A 82 -5.79 18.39 -1.57
CA ASP A 82 -5.94 17.38 -2.63
C ASP A 82 -4.69 16.52 -2.83
N SER A 83 -3.51 17.09 -2.63
CA SER A 83 -2.23 16.38 -2.72
C SER A 83 -2.04 15.32 -1.63
N LEU A 84 -2.74 15.43 -0.50
CA LEU A 84 -2.63 14.51 0.64
C LEU A 84 -3.69 13.41 0.61
N LYS A 85 -4.85 13.66 -0.01
CA LYS A 85 -5.98 12.71 -0.09
C LYS A 85 -5.60 11.30 -0.56
N PRO A 86 -4.72 11.09 -1.56
CA PRO A 86 -4.34 9.75 -2.01
C PRO A 86 -3.67 8.89 -0.92
N TYR A 87 -3.09 9.51 0.10
CA TYR A 87 -2.43 8.83 1.21
C TYR A 87 -3.38 8.49 2.35
N ILE A 88 -4.57 9.09 2.41
CA ILE A 88 -5.50 8.94 3.53
C ILE A 88 -6.56 7.93 3.16
N LYS A 89 -6.66 6.83 3.91
CA LYS A 89 -7.82 5.93 3.82
C LYS A 89 -8.93 6.37 4.77
N LYS A 90 -8.55 6.69 6.00
CA LYS A 90 -9.45 7.14 7.07
C LYS A 90 -8.69 8.10 7.98
N ALA A 91 -9.37 9.11 8.48
CA ALA A 91 -8.85 10.00 9.52
C ALA A 91 -9.97 10.26 10.52
N TRP A 92 -9.64 10.29 11.81
CA TRP A 92 -10.61 10.52 12.89
C TRP A 92 -9.91 11.12 14.11
N VAL A 93 -10.69 11.72 14.99
CA VAL A 93 -10.24 12.18 16.30
C VAL A 93 -10.87 11.29 17.35
N GLU A 94 -10.03 10.56 18.07
CA GLU A 94 -10.46 9.79 19.21
C GLU A 94 -10.42 10.67 20.47
N CYS A 95 -11.44 10.54 21.32
CA CYS A 95 -11.57 11.27 22.58
C CYS A 95 -11.86 10.33 23.77
N SER A 96 -11.98 9.04 23.51
CA SER A 96 -12.21 8.00 24.50
C SER A 96 -11.30 6.81 24.22
N THR A 97 -11.18 5.86 25.14
CA THR A 97 -10.36 4.68 24.90
C THR A 97 -10.91 3.86 23.73
N PRO A 98 -10.15 3.64 22.64
CA PRO A 98 -10.56 2.79 21.53
C PRO A 98 -10.87 1.36 21.94
N THR A 99 -11.65 0.68 21.11
CA THR A 99 -11.90 -0.76 21.24
C THR A 99 -10.90 -1.62 20.48
N ASP A 100 -10.32 -1.11 19.39
CA ASP A 100 -9.27 -1.79 18.64
C ASP A 100 -7.99 -1.88 19.50
N GLU A 101 -7.37 -3.06 19.56
CA GLU A 101 -6.22 -3.31 20.45
C GLU A 101 -5.02 -2.42 20.14
N ILE A 102 -4.78 -2.16 18.85
CA ILE A 102 -3.63 -1.38 18.39
C ILE A 102 -3.86 0.10 18.73
N GLU A 103 -5.05 0.61 18.41
CA GLU A 103 -5.44 1.99 18.74
C GLU A 103 -5.47 2.21 20.26
N LYS A 104 -6.00 1.24 21.01
CA LYS A 104 -6.07 1.25 22.47
C LYS A 104 -4.68 1.28 23.11
N SER A 105 -3.75 0.46 22.64
CA SER A 105 -2.37 0.45 23.14
C SER A 105 -1.69 1.82 22.97
N VAL A 106 -1.88 2.46 21.80
CA VAL A 106 -1.37 3.82 21.55
C VAL A 106 -2.04 4.85 22.46
N TRP A 107 -3.36 4.75 22.64
CA TRP A 107 -4.11 5.62 23.54
C TRP A 107 -3.60 5.53 24.98
N GLU A 108 -3.46 4.31 25.50
CA GLU A 108 -2.97 4.05 26.85
C GLU A 108 -1.53 4.54 27.05
N ALA A 109 -0.67 4.41 26.04
CA ALA A 109 0.67 4.98 26.08
C ALA A 109 0.66 6.51 26.18
N TYR A 110 -0.23 7.20 25.45
CA TYR A 110 -0.37 8.65 25.58
C TYR A 110 -0.97 9.06 26.93
N GLN A 111 -1.97 8.33 27.42
CA GLN A 111 -2.54 8.59 28.74
C GLN A 111 -1.48 8.42 29.83
N TYR A 112 -0.71 7.33 29.77
CA TYR A 112 0.41 7.11 30.69
C TYR A 112 1.42 8.26 30.63
N ASN A 113 1.75 8.76 29.44
CA ASN A 113 2.66 9.89 29.31
C ASN A 113 2.11 11.16 29.94
N ILE A 114 0.81 11.45 29.81
CA ILE A 114 0.16 12.59 30.48
C ILE A 114 0.25 12.41 32.00
N ASP A 115 -0.17 11.26 32.51
CA ASP A 115 -0.22 10.97 33.96
C ASP A 115 1.17 11.07 34.62
N ASN A 116 2.23 10.73 33.88
CA ASN A 116 3.61 10.74 34.35
C ASN A 116 4.42 11.97 33.90
N LYS A 117 3.77 12.98 33.27
CA LYS A 117 4.43 14.20 32.77
C LYS A 117 5.59 13.92 31.81
N LEU A 118 5.45 12.89 31.00
CA LEU A 118 6.38 12.51 29.94
C LEU A 118 6.05 13.22 28.63
N PRO A 119 7.03 13.42 27.74
CA PRO A 119 6.78 14.05 26.45
C PRO A 119 5.81 13.21 25.60
N LEU A 120 4.88 13.91 24.95
CA LEU A 120 3.98 13.36 23.95
C LEU A 120 4.63 13.49 22.57
N ASN A 121 4.82 12.37 21.89
CA ASN A 121 5.40 12.32 20.55
C ASN A 121 4.42 11.66 19.60
N ASP A 122 4.43 12.07 18.33
CA ASP A 122 3.68 11.37 17.30
C ASP A 122 4.18 9.92 17.13
N ASN A 123 3.27 9.02 16.79
CA ASN A 123 3.56 7.60 16.56
C ASN A 123 3.22 7.19 15.12
N ILE A 124 3.98 6.24 14.58
CA ILE A 124 3.69 5.55 13.32
C ILE A 124 3.91 4.06 13.52
N GLN A 125 2.94 3.25 13.11
CA GLN A 125 3.08 1.80 13.18
C GLN A 125 2.36 1.11 12.03
N GLY A 126 2.88 -0.03 11.61
CA GLY A 126 2.23 -0.86 10.60
C GLY A 126 1.00 -1.55 11.20
N ILE A 127 -0.10 -1.55 10.46
CA ILE A 127 -1.34 -2.24 10.83
C ILE A 127 -1.84 -3.12 9.69
N ILE A 128 -2.61 -4.15 10.04
CA ILE A 128 -3.34 -4.98 9.09
C ILE A 128 -4.83 -4.70 9.31
N THR A 129 -5.49 -4.16 8.30
CA THR A 129 -6.93 -3.86 8.38
C THR A 129 -7.74 -5.16 8.39
N SER A 130 -9.01 -5.09 8.80
CA SER A 130 -9.97 -6.22 8.74
C SER A 130 -10.09 -6.85 7.33
N SER A 131 -9.71 -6.11 6.28
CA SER A 131 -9.64 -6.60 4.89
C SER A 131 -8.33 -7.32 4.54
N ASN A 132 -7.49 -7.63 5.54
CA ASN A 132 -6.14 -8.18 5.42
C ASN A 132 -5.21 -7.34 4.53
N LYS A 133 -5.45 -6.03 4.46
CA LYS A 133 -4.61 -5.08 3.71
C LYS A 133 -3.69 -4.36 4.66
N LYS A 134 -2.40 -4.39 4.33
CA LYS A 134 -1.36 -3.63 5.03
C LYS A 134 -1.63 -2.12 4.94
N SER A 135 -1.45 -1.45 6.05
CA SER A 135 -1.58 -0.01 6.21
C SER A 135 -0.60 0.50 7.26
N TYR A 136 -0.58 1.81 7.46
CA TYR A 136 0.06 2.40 8.62
C TYR A 136 -0.94 3.23 9.40
N LEU A 137 -0.86 3.18 10.72
CA LEU A 137 -1.58 4.06 11.61
C LEU A 137 -0.61 5.14 12.08
N TYR A 138 -0.88 6.38 11.69
CA TYR A 138 -0.25 7.55 12.26
C TYR A 138 -1.13 8.10 13.38
N SER A 139 -0.55 8.43 14.53
CA SER A 139 -1.28 8.93 15.68
C SER A 139 -0.58 10.15 16.25
N SER A 140 -1.32 11.25 16.44
CA SER A 140 -0.80 12.48 17.02
C SER A 140 -1.65 12.91 18.23
N PRO A 141 -1.04 13.04 19.41
CA PRO A 141 -1.76 13.43 20.61
C PRO A 141 -2.00 14.95 20.63
N LEU A 142 -3.20 15.32 21.04
CA LEU A 142 -3.61 16.68 21.37
C LEU A 142 -4.03 16.69 22.84
N SER A 143 -3.34 17.48 23.66
CA SER A 143 -3.65 17.58 25.09
C SER A 143 -3.88 19.04 25.49
N LYS A 144 -4.97 19.27 26.22
CA LYS A 144 -5.28 20.55 26.88
C LYS A 144 -6.04 20.26 28.16
N ASP A 145 -5.60 20.86 29.26
CA ASP A 145 -6.24 20.74 30.58
C ASP A 145 -6.49 19.28 30.98
N ASP A 146 -5.48 18.42 30.82
CA ASP A 146 -5.50 16.97 31.09
C ASP A 146 -6.51 16.15 30.26
N SER A 147 -7.22 16.77 29.32
CA SER A 147 -8.02 16.04 28.33
C SER A 147 -7.15 15.54 27.19
N LEU A 148 -7.15 14.22 26.96
CA LEU A 148 -6.49 13.57 25.83
C LEU A 148 -7.44 13.50 24.64
N LYS A 149 -6.98 13.99 23.50
CA LYS A 149 -7.52 13.65 22.18
C LYS A 149 -6.40 13.08 21.34
N VAL A 150 -6.70 12.12 20.48
CA VAL A 150 -5.70 11.54 19.57
C VAL A 150 -6.23 11.64 18.16
N ILE A 151 -5.53 12.38 17.31
CA ILE A 151 -5.79 12.35 15.86
C ILE A 151 -5.17 11.07 15.33
N GLN A 152 -5.97 10.26 14.66
CA GLN A 152 -5.54 9.02 14.05
C GLN A 152 -5.77 9.08 12.54
N ILE A 153 -4.80 8.58 11.78
CA ILE A 153 -4.83 8.56 10.32
C ILE A 153 -4.39 7.17 9.86
N GLU A 154 -5.31 6.45 9.24
CA GLU A 154 -4.96 5.26 8.47
C GLU A 154 -4.41 5.67 7.11
N LEU A 155 -3.11 5.44 6.93
CA LEU A 155 -2.39 5.76 5.71
C LEU A 155 -2.38 4.60 4.72
N ASN A 156 -2.58 4.90 3.45
CA ASN A 156 -2.57 3.95 2.34
C ASN A 156 -1.15 3.47 2.02
N HIS A 157 -0.83 2.23 2.41
CA HIS A 157 0.47 1.60 2.13
C HIS A 157 0.90 1.71 0.67
N LYS A 158 0.00 1.45 -0.29
CA LYS A 158 0.34 1.50 -1.72
C LYS A 158 0.75 2.90 -2.15
N ALA A 159 0.06 3.93 -1.66
CA ALA A 159 0.40 5.31 -1.96
C ALA A 159 1.76 5.71 -1.36
N LEU A 160 2.06 5.25 -0.14
CA LEU A 160 3.35 5.48 0.50
C LEU A 160 4.50 4.84 -0.28
N VAL A 161 4.34 3.59 -0.72
CA VAL A 161 5.32 2.88 -1.56
C VAL A 161 5.57 3.64 -2.87
N LEU A 162 4.51 4.10 -3.54
CA LEU A 162 4.64 4.84 -4.80
C LEU A 162 5.33 6.20 -4.63
N ALA A 163 5.23 6.82 -3.45
CA ALA A 163 5.86 8.10 -3.16
C ALA A 163 7.37 8.01 -2.84
N LEU A 164 7.95 6.81 -2.85
CA LEU A 164 9.39 6.56 -2.68
C LEU A 164 10.13 6.31 -4.01
N TYR A 165 9.40 6.20 -5.12
CA TYR A 165 9.97 6.03 -6.45
C TYR A 165 10.50 7.34 -7.02
#